data_AF-A0A0J0YBR2-F1
#
_entry.id   AF-A0A0J0YBR2-F1
#
_cell.length_a   1.000
_cell.length_b   1.000
_cell.length_c   1.000
_cell.angle_alpha   90.00
_cell.angle_beta   90.00
_cell.angle_gamma   90.00
#
_symmetry.space_group_name_H-M   'P 1'
#
loop_
_entity.id
_entity.type
_entity.pdbx_description
1 polymer ?
#
loop_
_entity_poly.entity_id
_entity_poly.type
_entity_poly.pdbx_seq_one_letter_code
_entity_poly.pdbx_strand_id
1 'polypeptide(L)'
;KDYLRFKNRSLSYRKLFYKDLKLLRPRTANGKWYEPFDPVSGANFEENVGFIEGNAWQYAFMVPHDIKGLIKLMGGDKAFSNQLQKVFDIKQFDMANEPDIAYPYLFNYIKGDEWKSQKLVKKLVAT
;
A
#
# COMPACT_ATOMS: atom_id res chain seq x y z
N LYS A 1 13.55 5.22 26.84
CA LYS A 1 12.30 4.44 27.01
C LYS A 1 11.28 4.75 25.91
N ASP A 2 10.96 6.03 25.67
CA ASP A 2 9.91 6.43 24.71
C ASP A 2 10.28 6.17 23.25
N TYR A 3 11.54 6.43 22.86
CA TYR A 3 12.03 6.09 21.52
C TYR A 3 11.72 4.64 21.14
N LEU A 4 12.06 3.68 22.00
CA LEU A 4 11.82 2.26 21.74
C LEU A 4 10.31 1.94 21.67
N ARG A 5 9.50 2.54 22.55
CA ARG A 5 8.04 2.37 22.54
C ARG A 5 7.43 2.82 21.21
N PHE A 6 7.75 4.04 20.76
CA PHE A 6 7.16 4.60 19.54
C PHE A 6 7.75 3.99 18.26
N LYS A 7 9.04 3.63 18.27
CA LYS A 7 9.65 2.83 17.18
C LYS A 7 8.94 1.49 17.01
N ASN A 8 8.65 0.77 18.11
CA ASN A 8 7.94 -0.50 18.01
C ASN A 8 6.50 -0.32 17.52
N ARG A 9 5.84 0.79 17.89
CA ARG A 9 4.49 1.11 17.39
C ARG A 9 4.48 1.48 15.91
N SER A 10 5.47 2.22 15.42
CA SER A 10 5.54 2.63 14.00
C SER A 10 5.70 1.44 13.05
N LEU A 11 6.20 0.29 13.55
CA LEU A 11 6.34 -0.94 12.79
C LEU A 11 5.13 -1.88 12.89
N SER A 12 4.04 -1.47 13.54
CA SER A 12 2.86 -2.33 13.76
C SER A 12 2.11 -2.70 12.48
N TYR A 13 2.24 -1.92 11.39
CA TYR A 13 1.67 -2.25 10.08
C TYR A 13 2.06 -3.66 9.60
N ARG A 14 3.26 -4.13 9.98
CA ARG A 14 3.78 -5.46 9.64
C ARG A 14 2.90 -6.59 10.18
N LYS A 15 2.12 -6.35 11.24
CA LYS A 15 1.18 -7.33 11.80
C LYS A 15 -0.03 -7.57 10.90
N LEU A 16 -0.37 -6.59 10.06
CA LEU A 16 -1.51 -6.63 9.14
C LEU A 16 -1.09 -7.04 7.72
N PHE A 17 0.21 -7.18 7.44
CA PHE A 17 0.69 -7.56 6.11
C PHE A 17 0.41 -9.04 5.82
N TYR A 18 -0.43 -9.30 4.82
CA TYR A 18 -0.77 -10.63 4.34
C TYR A 18 0.13 -11.00 3.16
N LYS A 19 1.09 -11.91 3.41
CA LYS A 19 2.21 -12.18 2.49
C LYS A 19 1.79 -12.69 1.12
N ASP A 20 0.75 -13.51 1.04
CA ASP A 20 0.34 -14.15 -0.22
C ASP A 20 -0.18 -13.12 -1.23
N LEU A 21 -0.87 -12.08 -0.74
CA LEU A 21 -1.39 -10.99 -1.57
C LEU A 21 -0.46 -9.77 -1.62
N LYS A 22 0.49 -9.66 -0.67
CA LYS A 22 1.32 -8.47 -0.42
C LYS A 22 0.48 -7.21 -0.19
N LEU A 23 -0.63 -7.37 0.53
CA LEU A 23 -1.56 -6.31 0.92
C LEU A 23 -1.69 -6.24 2.43
N LEU A 24 -2.28 -5.16 2.94
CA LEU A 24 -2.77 -5.12 4.30
C LEU A 24 -4.10 -5.87 4.38
N ARG A 25 -4.31 -6.59 5.49
CA ARG A 25 -5.52 -7.34 5.74
C ARG A 25 -5.96 -7.15 7.19
N PRO A 26 -7.25 -6.88 7.45
CA PRO A 26 -7.75 -6.73 8.81
C PRO A 26 -7.58 -8.02 9.63
N ARG A 27 -7.42 -7.85 10.93
CA ARG A 27 -7.40 -8.96 11.90
C ARG A 27 -8.46 -8.74 12.96
N THR A 28 -9.08 -9.84 13.38
CA THR A 28 -10.00 -9.86 14.52
C THR A 28 -9.25 -9.65 15.84
N ALA A 29 -9.98 -9.35 16.92
CA ALA A 29 -9.40 -9.17 18.25
C ALA A 29 -8.62 -10.39 18.77
N ASN A 30 -9.00 -11.60 18.35
CA ASN A 30 -8.28 -12.84 18.68
C ASN A 30 -7.09 -13.14 17.73
N GLY A 31 -6.75 -12.21 16.85
CA GLY A 31 -5.56 -12.27 15.99
C GLY A 31 -5.71 -13.08 14.70
N LYS A 32 -6.88 -13.65 14.42
CA LYS A 32 -7.20 -14.32 13.15
C LYS A 32 -7.36 -13.27 12.03
N TRP A 33 -7.15 -13.68 10.79
CA TRP A 33 -7.50 -12.85 9.64
C TRP A 33 -9.01 -12.68 9.56
N TYR A 34 -9.47 -11.47 9.20
CA TYR A 34 -10.89 -11.23 8.97
C TYR A 34 -11.33 -11.95 7.68
N GLU A 35 -12.44 -12.69 7.77
CA GLU A 35 -13.03 -13.47 6.69
C GLU A 35 -14.55 -13.21 6.62
N PRO A 36 -15.15 -13.16 5.42
CA PRO A 36 -14.49 -13.23 4.11
C PRO A 36 -13.64 -11.97 3.84
N PHE A 37 -12.65 -12.08 2.96
CA PHE A 37 -11.83 -10.95 2.53
C PHE A 37 -11.77 -10.86 1.01
N ASP A 38 -12.22 -9.73 0.48
CA ASP A 38 -12.01 -9.33 -0.90
C ASP A 38 -11.16 -8.03 -0.92
N PRO A 39 -9.98 -8.03 -1.55
CA PRO A 39 -9.11 -6.86 -1.59
C PRO A 39 -9.70 -5.65 -2.33
N VAL A 40 -10.81 -5.82 -3.08
CA VAL A 40 -11.51 -4.70 -3.74
C VAL A 40 -12.78 -4.24 -3.00
N SER A 41 -13.19 -4.88 -1.89
CA SER A 41 -14.26 -4.34 -1.04
C SER A 41 -13.93 -2.92 -0.62
N GLY A 42 -14.94 -2.03 -0.58
CA GLY A 42 -14.77 -0.60 -0.34
C GLY A 42 -14.56 0.24 -1.61
N ALA A 43 -14.59 -0.38 -2.79
CA ALA A 43 -14.70 0.34 -4.05
C ALA A 43 -15.93 1.27 -4.06
N ASN A 44 -15.87 2.37 -4.80
CA ASN A 44 -16.93 3.38 -4.87
C ASN A 44 -17.38 3.94 -3.50
N PHE A 45 -16.45 4.06 -2.56
CA PHE A 45 -16.71 4.61 -1.21
C PHE A 45 -17.69 3.79 -0.37
N GLU A 46 -17.88 2.50 -0.70
CA GLU A 46 -18.65 1.60 0.14
C GLU A 46 -17.96 1.36 1.49
N GLU A 47 -18.77 1.17 2.55
CA GLU A 47 -18.23 0.83 3.86
C GLU A 47 -17.42 -0.48 3.80
N ASN A 48 -16.25 -0.45 4.43
CA ASN A 48 -15.32 -1.57 4.39
C ASN A 48 -14.64 -1.77 5.75
N VAL A 49 -14.40 -3.03 6.10
CA VAL A 49 -13.71 -3.35 7.34
C VAL A 49 -12.22 -3.07 7.18
N GLY A 50 -11.71 -2.16 8.00
CA GLY A 50 -10.29 -1.86 8.12
C GLY A 50 -9.72 -0.84 7.14
N PHE A 51 -10.53 -0.35 6.20
CA PHE A 51 -10.16 0.69 5.25
C PHE A 51 -11.26 1.76 5.22
N ILE A 52 -10.88 3.03 5.04
CA ILE A 52 -11.82 4.16 5.03
C ILE A 52 -11.84 4.71 3.61
N GLU A 53 -13.03 4.80 3.01
CA GLU A 53 -13.21 5.38 1.67
C GLU A 53 -12.29 4.75 0.60
N GLY A 54 -12.02 3.45 0.74
CA GLY A 54 -11.12 2.74 -0.15
C GLY A 54 -10.91 1.28 0.25
N ASN A 55 -9.94 0.65 -0.40
CA ASN A 55 -9.70 -0.79 -0.30
C ASN A 55 -8.25 -1.15 -0.03
N ALA A 56 -7.95 -2.45 0.00
CA ALA A 56 -6.65 -2.97 0.38
C ALA A 56 -5.51 -2.54 -0.58
N TRP A 57 -5.81 -2.27 -1.86
CA TRP A 57 -4.83 -1.80 -2.84
C TRP A 57 -4.41 -0.35 -2.60
N GLN A 58 -5.37 0.52 -2.29
CA GLN A 58 -5.14 1.97 -2.06
C GLN A 58 -4.39 2.23 -0.74
N TYR A 59 -4.41 1.29 0.19
CA TYR A 59 -3.70 1.39 1.47
C TYR A 59 -2.38 0.59 1.54
N ALA A 60 -2.09 -0.26 0.56
CA ALA A 60 -0.94 -1.19 0.61
C ALA A 60 0.42 -0.51 0.76
N PHE A 61 0.57 0.72 0.25
CA PHE A 61 1.82 1.49 0.30
C PHE A 61 1.75 2.72 1.20
N MET A 62 0.69 2.88 2.01
CA MET A 62 0.50 4.02 2.92
C MET A 62 1.36 3.89 4.20
N VAL A 63 2.67 3.69 4.02
CA VAL A 63 3.69 3.56 5.07
C VAL A 63 4.86 4.52 4.78
N PRO A 64 4.61 5.83 4.66
CA PRO A 64 5.60 6.79 4.16
C PRO A 64 6.87 6.88 5.04
N HIS A 65 6.76 6.58 6.32
CA HIS A 65 7.87 6.61 7.27
C HIS A 65 8.83 5.42 7.16
N ASP A 66 8.46 4.32 6.50
CA ASP A 66 9.24 3.08 6.44
C ASP A 66 9.20 2.42 5.05
N ILE A 67 9.27 3.19 3.96
CA ILE A 67 9.25 2.66 2.59
C ILE A 67 10.33 1.59 2.35
N LYS A 68 11.55 1.78 2.88
CA LYS A 68 12.61 0.76 2.79
C LYS A 68 12.25 -0.53 3.53
N GLY A 69 11.59 -0.43 4.69
CA GLY A 69 11.07 -1.58 5.42
C GLY A 69 9.95 -2.28 4.67
N LEU A 70 9.06 -1.53 4.01
CA LEU A 70 8.00 -2.07 3.16
C LEU A 70 8.55 -2.79 1.93
N ILE A 71 9.56 -2.22 1.25
CA ILE A 71 10.28 -2.88 0.14
C ILE A 71 10.81 -4.24 0.59
N LYS A 72 11.51 -4.29 1.72
CA LYS A 72 12.00 -5.57 2.28
C LYS A 72 10.86 -6.53 2.60
N LEU A 73 9.77 -6.04 3.19
CA LEU A 73 8.61 -6.85 3.57
C LEU A 73 7.89 -7.47 2.35
N MET A 74 7.84 -6.74 1.23
CA MET A 74 7.23 -7.20 -0.03
C MET A 74 8.11 -8.17 -0.83
N GLY A 75 9.37 -8.37 -0.43
CA GLY A 75 10.30 -9.28 -1.09
C GLY A 75 11.40 -8.59 -1.91
N GLY A 76 11.71 -7.32 -1.61
CA GLY A 76 12.76 -6.54 -2.27
C GLY A 76 12.27 -5.74 -3.47
N ASP A 77 13.20 -5.00 -4.08
CA ASP A 77 12.95 -3.97 -5.09
C ASP A 77 12.04 -4.42 -6.24
N LYS A 78 12.37 -5.55 -6.87
CA LYS A 78 11.58 -6.11 -7.99
C LYS A 78 10.16 -6.47 -7.56
N ALA A 79 10.00 -7.04 -6.37
CA ALA A 79 8.68 -7.44 -5.87
C ALA A 79 7.82 -6.23 -5.50
N PHE A 80 8.43 -5.22 -4.88
CA PHE A 80 7.78 -3.94 -4.56
C PHE A 80 7.34 -3.21 -5.83
N SER A 81 8.26 -3.02 -6.79
CA SER A 81 7.97 -2.34 -8.05
C SER A 81 6.87 -3.03 -8.85
N ASN A 82 6.90 -4.37 -8.94
CA ASN A 82 5.83 -5.12 -9.61
C ASN A 82 4.48 -4.98 -8.89
N GLN A 83 4.46 -5.00 -7.55
CA GLN A 83 3.24 -4.81 -6.78
C GLN A 83 2.68 -3.39 -6.97
N LEU A 84 3.55 -2.37 -7.00
CA LEU A 84 3.16 -0.98 -7.19
C LEU A 84 2.63 -0.75 -8.60
N GLN A 85 3.32 -1.27 -9.61
CA GLN A 85 2.88 -1.22 -11.02
C GLN A 85 1.52 -1.90 -11.19
N LYS A 86 1.30 -3.03 -10.50
CA LYS A 86 0.03 -3.75 -10.54
C LYS A 86 -1.14 -2.86 -10.14
N VAL A 87 -1.01 -1.99 -9.13
CA VAL A 87 -2.08 -1.05 -8.72
C VAL A 87 -2.61 -0.26 -9.92
N PHE A 88 -1.71 0.28 -10.74
CA PHE A 88 -2.07 1.03 -11.95
C PHE A 88 -2.60 0.13 -13.06
N ASP A 89 -2.03 -1.06 -13.25
CA ASP A 89 -2.43 -2.00 -14.30
C ASP A 89 -3.85 -2.54 -14.08
N ILE A 90 -4.23 -2.79 -12.81
CA ILE A 90 -5.58 -3.28 -12.43
C ILE A 90 -6.54 -2.15 -12.06
N LYS A 91 -6.19 -0.89 -12.38
CA LYS A 91 -7.03 0.30 -12.17
C LYS A 91 -7.51 0.48 -10.72
N GLN A 92 -6.63 0.25 -9.76
CA GLN A 92 -6.89 0.45 -8.34
C GLN A 92 -6.30 1.74 -7.78
N PHE A 93 -5.58 2.51 -8.60
CA PHE A 93 -5.15 3.86 -8.24
C PHE A 93 -6.32 4.85 -8.42
N ASP A 94 -6.61 5.65 -7.40
CA ASP A 94 -7.67 6.66 -7.44
C ASP A 94 -7.11 8.07 -7.29
N MET A 95 -7.08 8.83 -8.38
CA MET A 95 -6.55 10.19 -8.36
C MET A 95 -7.45 11.20 -7.62
N ALA A 96 -8.70 10.81 -7.31
CA ALA A 96 -9.65 11.68 -6.63
C ALA A 96 -9.58 11.60 -5.10
N ASN A 97 -8.75 10.71 -4.53
CA ASN A 97 -8.67 10.46 -3.10
C ASN A 97 -7.21 10.49 -2.60
N GLU A 98 -6.99 10.71 -1.31
CA GLU A 98 -5.65 10.90 -0.73
C GLU A 98 -4.82 9.64 -0.41
N PRO A 99 -5.37 8.45 -0.06
CA PRO A 99 -4.59 7.34 0.49
C PRO A 99 -3.42 6.86 -0.38
N ASP A 100 -3.56 6.94 -1.70
CA ASP A 100 -2.59 6.47 -2.68
C ASP A 100 -1.91 7.61 -3.47
N ILE A 101 -2.12 8.87 -3.12
CA ILE A 101 -1.58 10.05 -3.83
C ILE A 101 -0.05 10.01 -4.02
N ALA A 102 0.67 9.36 -3.10
CA ALA A 102 2.12 9.23 -3.15
C ALA A 102 2.62 8.12 -4.10
N TYR A 103 1.75 7.20 -4.54
CA TYR A 103 2.14 5.97 -5.23
C TYR A 103 2.95 6.20 -6.50
N PRO A 104 2.61 7.17 -7.38
CA PRO A 104 3.42 7.45 -8.55
C PRO A 104 4.88 7.79 -8.21
N TYR A 105 5.14 8.40 -7.06
CA TYR A 105 6.48 8.80 -6.64
C TYR A 105 7.28 7.65 -5.99
N LEU A 106 6.63 6.56 -5.59
CA LEU A 106 7.29 5.46 -4.88
C LEU A 106 8.27 4.67 -5.76
N PHE A 107 8.14 4.74 -7.10
CA PHE A 107 9.14 4.16 -8.00
C PHE A 107 10.51 4.83 -7.88
N ASN A 108 10.60 6.06 -7.35
CA ASN A 108 11.90 6.72 -7.09
C ASN A 108 12.75 6.01 -6.02
N TYR A 109 12.15 5.14 -5.21
CA TYR A 109 12.90 4.32 -4.25
C TYR A 109 13.57 3.10 -4.90
N ILE A 110 13.24 2.80 -6.15
CA ILE A 110 13.65 1.58 -6.85
C ILE A 110 14.65 1.94 -7.95
N LYS A 111 15.90 1.51 -7.76
CA LYS A 111 16.98 1.79 -8.71
C LYS A 111 16.66 1.21 -10.09
N GLY A 112 16.65 2.05 -11.12
CA GLY A 112 16.35 1.70 -12.50
C GLY A 112 14.88 1.81 -12.89
N ASP A 113 13.99 2.09 -11.93
CA ASP A 113 12.55 2.25 -12.16
C ASP A 113 12.06 3.69 -11.96
N GLU A 114 12.96 4.64 -11.65
CA GLU A 114 12.62 6.04 -11.37
C GLU A 114 11.89 6.73 -12.53
N TRP A 115 12.15 6.29 -13.77
CA TRP A 115 11.48 6.76 -14.97
C TRP A 115 9.97 6.47 -14.96
N LYS A 116 9.51 5.43 -14.26
CA LYS A 116 8.09 5.10 -14.11
C LYS A 116 7.35 6.21 -13.36
N SER A 117 7.97 6.81 -12.34
CA SER A 117 7.40 7.97 -11.64
C SER A 117 7.12 9.11 -12.61
N GLN A 118 8.13 9.47 -13.41
CA GLN A 118 8.02 10.57 -14.37
C GLN A 118 6.93 10.29 -15.42
N LYS A 119 6.88 9.06 -15.93
CA LYS A 119 5.87 8.64 -16.91
C LYS A 119 4.46 8.67 -16.32
N LEU A 120 4.26 8.12 -15.12
CA LEU A 120 2.94 8.05 -14.48
C LEU A 120 2.44 9.43 -14.09
N VAL A 121 3.25 10.26 -13.43
CA VAL A 121 2.85 11.63 -13.04
C VAL A 121 2.46 12.45 -14.27
N LYS A 122 3.25 12.41 -15.34
CA LYS A 122 2.90 13.11 -16.60
C LYS A 122 1.57 12.61 -17.18
N LYS A 123 1.33 11.29 -17.15
CA LYS A 123 0.08 10.69 -17.64
C LYS A 123 -1.12 11.13 -16.80
N LEU A 124 -1.01 11.09 -15.47
CA LEU A 124 -2.11 11.35 -14.53
C LEU A 124 -2.52 12.83 -14.48
N VAL A 125 -1.57 13.76 -14.66
CA VAL A 125 -1.88 15.20 -14.66
C VAL A 125 -2.43 15.67 -16.03
N ALA A 126 -2.25 14.87 -17.08
CA ALA A 126 -2.74 15.20 -18.42
C ALA A 126 -4.19 14.72 -18.69
N THR A 127 -4.80 14.01 -17.74
CA THR A 127 -6.18 13.52 -17.80
C THR A 127 -7.11 14.38 -16.98
#